data_AF-A0A918ZJY8-F1
#
_entry.id   AF-A0A918ZJY8-F1
#
_cell.length_a   1.000
_cell.length_b   1.000
_cell.length_c   1.000
_cell.angle_alpha   90.00
_cell.angle_beta   90.00
_cell.angle_gamma   90.00
#
_symmetry.space_group_name_H-M   'P 1'
#
loop_
_entity.id
_entity.type
_entity.pdbx_description
1 polymer ?
#
loop_
_entity_poly.entity_id
_entity_poly.type
_entity_poly.pdbx_seq_one_letter_code
_entity_poly.pdbx_strand_id
1 'polypeptide(L)'
;MAESAAAVCPLFGEPLVALTGGLFKVGDPLLLPLEQELAVRPPHARRVAAEGDPLHGSVRIATDLARGTFALPGDEKLLYAPPAQGD
;
A
#
# COMPACT_ATOMS: atom_id res chain seq x y z
N MET A 1 7.05 9.80 6.33
CA MET A 1 6.70 8.36 6.38
C MET A 1 6.20 7.95 7.76
N ALA A 2 7.01 7.99 8.83
CA ALA A 2 6.54 7.68 10.18
C ALA A 2 5.42 8.62 10.68
N GLU A 3 5.56 9.93 10.42
CA GLU A 3 4.50 10.91 10.72
C GLU A 3 3.21 10.65 9.94
N SER A 4 3.31 10.33 8.64
CA SER A 4 2.15 9.99 7.81
C SER A 4 1.44 8.73 8.32
N ALA A 5 2.20 7.71 8.72
CA ALA A 5 1.64 6.51 9.35
C ALA A 5 0.94 6.87 10.68
N ALA A 6 1.53 7.77 11.48
CA ALA A 6 0.93 8.22 12.72
C ALA A 6 -0.38 8.99 12.53
N ALA A 7 -0.46 9.83 11.50
CA ALA A 7 -1.65 10.62 11.19
C ALA A 7 -2.87 9.77 10.81
N VAL A 8 -2.66 8.56 10.28
CA VAL A 8 -3.73 7.65 9.83
C VAL A 8 -3.92 6.43 10.73
N CYS A 9 -3.06 6.24 11.74
CA CYS A 9 -3.09 5.07 12.59
C CYS A 9 -4.37 5.06 13.46
N PRO A 10 -5.18 3.99 13.41
CA PRO A 10 -6.34 3.86 14.29
C PRO A 10 -5.97 3.92 15.77
N LEU A 11 -6.81 4.59 16.58
CA LEU A 11 -6.59 4.72 18.03
C LEU A 11 -6.66 3.39 18.79
N PHE A 12 -7.38 2.40 18.25
CA PHE A 12 -7.61 1.10 18.89
C PHE A 12 -7.32 -0.05 17.92
N GLY A 13 -7.08 -1.24 18.47
CA GLY A 13 -6.78 -2.46 17.72
C GLY A 13 -5.29 -2.74 17.58
N GLU A 14 -4.94 -3.62 16.63
CA GLU A 14 -3.56 -4.00 16.31
C GLU A 14 -3.18 -3.50 14.91
N PRO A 15 -2.93 -2.19 14.74
CA PRO A 15 -2.60 -1.64 13.43
C PRO A 15 -1.29 -2.22 12.92
N LEU A 16 -1.26 -2.51 11.62
CA LEU A 16 -0.09 -3.05 10.94
C LEU A 16 0.50 -2.00 10.02
N VAL A 17 1.83 -1.93 9.98
CA VAL A 17 2.57 -1.04 9.08
C VAL A 17 3.52 -1.87 8.22
N ALA A 18 3.40 -1.71 6.91
CA ALA A 18 4.30 -2.29 5.93
C ALA A 18 5.06 -1.19 5.18
N LEU A 19 6.33 -1.45 4.88
CA LEU A 19 7.17 -0.55 4.09
C LEU A 19 7.20 -1.03 2.64
N THR A 20 6.63 -0.26 1.72
CA THR A 20 6.52 -0.61 0.30
C THR A 20 7.39 0.28 -0.58
N GLY A 21 8.07 -0.29 -1.56
CA GLY A 21 8.83 0.46 -2.57
C GLY A 21 10.29 0.02 -2.66
N GLY A 22 10.92 0.32 -3.81
CA GLY A 22 12.28 -0.15 -4.11
C GLY A 22 13.38 0.45 -3.23
N LEU A 23 13.16 1.63 -2.65
CA LEU A 23 14.16 2.33 -1.85
C LEU A 23 14.54 1.56 -0.58
N PHE A 24 13.62 0.77 -0.01
CA PHE A 24 13.88 -0.07 1.15
C PHE A 24 14.86 -1.22 0.88
N LYS A 25 15.19 -1.50 -0.39
CA LYS A 25 16.23 -2.45 -0.76
C LYS A 25 17.66 -1.93 -0.52
N VAL A 26 17.83 -0.65 -0.18
CA VAL A 26 19.11 -0.07 0.26
C VAL A 26 19.61 -0.70 1.57
N GLY A 27 18.69 -1.25 2.39
CA GLY A 27 19.02 -1.95 3.63
C GLY A 27 19.26 -1.00 4.81
N ASP A 28 20.11 -1.43 5.74
CA ASP A 28 20.36 -0.79 7.04
C ASP A 28 20.55 0.73 7.01
N PRO A 29 21.27 1.33 6.03
CA PRO A 29 21.44 2.79 5.97
C PRO A 29 20.10 3.56 5.92
N LEU A 30 19.06 2.94 5.38
CA LEU A 30 17.71 3.51 5.35
C LEU A 30 16.79 2.90 6.41
N LEU A 31 16.91 1.60 6.66
CA LEU A 31 15.99 0.88 7.55
C LEU A 31 16.20 1.23 9.02
N LEU A 32 17.45 1.32 9.50
CA LEU A 32 17.72 1.57 10.92
C LEU A 32 17.19 2.95 11.39
N PRO A 33 17.45 4.07 10.68
CA PRO A 33 16.88 5.36 11.09
C PRO A 33 15.35 5.37 11.05
N LEU A 34 14.76 4.68 10.07
CA LEU A 34 13.30 4.60 9.95
C LEU A 34 12.67 3.79 11.08
N GLU A 35 13.30 2.68 11.48
CA GLU A 35 12.85 1.89 12.62
C GLU A 35 12.91 2.69 13.93
N GLN A 36 13.96 3.49 14.12
CA GLN A 36 14.05 4.41 15.25
C GLN A 36 12.88 5.41 15.24
N GLU A 37 12.61 6.06 14.11
CA GLU A 37 11.51 7.03 13.98
C GLU A 37 10.12 6.40 14.18
N LEU A 38 9.93 5.14 13.77
CA LEU A 38 8.70 4.37 13.99
C LEU A 38 8.58 3.88 15.44
N ALA A 39 9.68 3.67 16.16
CA ALA A 39 9.63 3.32 17.58
C ALA A 39 9.18 4.51 18.45
N VAL A 40 9.46 5.75 18.03
CA VAL A 40 9.01 6.97 18.74
C VAL A 40 7.61 7.44 18.34
N ARG A 41 7.01 6.91 17.26
CA ARG A 41 5.71 7.37 16.72
C ARG A 41 4.96 6.20 16.05
N PRO A 42 3.63 6.06 16.16
CA PRO A 42 2.76 5.84 17.32
C PRO A 42 3.00 4.49 18.01
N PRO A 43 2.62 4.36 19.30
CA PRO A 43 3.14 3.34 20.20
C PRO A 43 2.66 1.90 19.97
N HIS A 44 1.63 1.63 19.15
CA HIS A 44 1.00 0.30 19.05
C HIS A 44 0.97 -0.31 17.65
N ALA A 45 1.51 0.36 16.63
CA ALA A 45 1.54 -0.19 15.30
C ALA A 45 2.67 -1.22 15.13
N ARG A 46 2.33 -2.43 14.70
CA ARG A 46 3.31 -3.51 14.49
C ARG A 46 3.83 -3.49 13.05
N ARG A 47 5.15 -3.51 12.89
CA ARG A 47 5.77 -3.64 11.56
C ARG A 47 5.57 -5.06 11.03
N VAL A 48 5.17 -5.16 9.76
CA VAL A 48 5.05 -6.42 9.01
C VAL A 48 5.76 -6.33 7.67
N ALA A 49 6.06 -7.48 7.08
CA ALA A 49 6.53 -7.52 5.71
C ALA A 49 5.43 -6.99 4.76
N ALA A 50 5.84 -6.28 3.71
CA ALA A 50 4.92 -5.91 2.64
C ALA A 50 4.38 -7.15 1.94
N GLU A 51 3.08 -7.15 1.68
CA GLU A 51 2.42 -8.22 0.93
C GLU A 51 2.63 -8.02 -0.57
N GLY A 52 3.14 -9.08 -1.22
CA GLY A 52 3.31 -9.11 -2.67
C GLY A 52 4.25 -8.05 -3.24
N ASP A 53 4.19 -7.91 -4.56
CA ASP A 53 4.89 -6.87 -5.32
C ASP A 53 3.87 -5.99 -6.08
N PRO A 54 4.31 -4.90 -6.73
CA PRO A 54 3.40 -4.04 -7.49
C PRO A 54 2.57 -4.77 -8.55
N LEU A 55 3.12 -5.79 -9.23
CA LEU A 55 2.40 -6.57 -10.24
C LEU A 55 1.32 -7.44 -9.60
N HIS A 56 1.57 -7.99 -8.40
CA HIS A 56 0.56 -8.73 -7.65
C HIS A 56 -0.70 -7.86 -7.41
N GLY A 57 -0.50 -6.60 -6.99
CA GLY A 57 -1.59 -5.63 -6.85
C GLY A 57 -2.30 -5.32 -8.17
N SER A 58 -1.54 -5.09 -9.25
CA SER A 58 -2.11 -4.82 -10.57
C SER A 58 -2.97 -5.97 -11.10
N VAL A 59 -2.51 -7.22 -10.95
CA VAL A 59 -3.25 -8.40 -11.40
C VAL A 59 -4.53 -8.61 -10.59
N ARG A 60 -4.50 -8.35 -9.29
CA ARG A 60 -5.71 -8.39 -8.44
C ARG A 60 -6.75 -7.38 -8.92
N ILE A 61 -6.33 -6.13 -9.14
CA ILE A 61 -7.21 -5.07 -9.66
C ILE A 61 -7.79 -5.46 -11.03
N ALA A 62 -6.95 -5.92 -11.97
CA ALA A 62 -7.40 -6.33 -13.30
C ALA A 62 -8.39 -7.52 -13.25
N THR A 63 -8.16 -8.47 -12.35
CA THR A 63 -9.06 -9.62 -12.16
C THR A 63 -10.41 -9.19 -11.61
N ASP A 64 -10.43 -8.31 -10.61
CA ASP A 64 -11.67 -7.80 -10.02
C ASP A 64 -12.45 -6.93 -11.01
N LEU A 65 -11.75 -6.13 -11.83
CA LEU A 65 -12.37 -5.37 -12.92
C LEU A 65 -12.99 -6.32 -13.97
N ALA A 66 -12.27 -7.36 -14.40
CA ALA A 66 -12.76 -8.33 -15.38
C ALA A 66 -13.96 -9.14 -14.87
N ARG A 67 -14.10 -9.30 -13.55
CA ARG A 67 -15.21 -10.00 -12.91
C ARG A 67 -16.36 -9.08 -12.49
N GLY A 68 -16.20 -7.76 -12.62
CA GLY A 68 -17.17 -6.78 -12.12
C GLY A 68 -17.28 -6.78 -10.58
N THR A 69 -16.24 -7.21 -9.87
CA THR A 69 -16.21 -7.30 -8.39
C THR A 69 -15.36 -6.21 -7.75
N PHE A 70 -14.77 -5.31 -8.54
CA PHE A 70 -13.93 -4.23 -8.03
C PHE A 70 -14.77 -3.21 -7.26
N ALA A 71 -14.46 -3.04 -5.96
CA ALA A 71 -15.28 -2.26 -5.03
C ALA A 71 -14.85 -0.80 -4.86
N LEU A 72 -13.70 -0.39 -5.43
CA LEU A 72 -13.27 1.01 -5.36
C LEU A 72 -14.04 1.85 -6.38
N PRO A 73 -14.40 3.09 -6.03
CA PRO A 73 -15.11 3.98 -6.93
C PRO A 73 -14.26 4.30 -8.17
N GLY A 74 -14.90 4.36 -9.33
CA GLY A 74 -14.28 4.93 -10.53
C GLY A 74 -14.20 6.45 -10.44
N ASP A 75 -13.18 7.04 -11.05
CA ASP A 75 -13.04 8.48 -11.26
C ASP A 75 -12.95 8.73 -12.77
N GLU A 76 -13.83 9.58 -13.29
CA GLU A 76 -13.95 9.89 -14.73
C GLU A 76 -12.68 10.51 -15.33
N LYS A 77 -11.79 11.07 -14.50
CA LYS A 77 -10.52 11.65 -14.93
C LYS A 77 -9.38 10.63 -15.03
N LEU A 78 -9.58 9.41 -14.54
CA LEU A 78 -8.56 8.36 -14.64
C LEU A 78 -8.44 7.83 -16.07
N LEU A 79 -7.22 7.53 -16.47
CA LEU A 79 -6.94 6.82 -17.72
C LEU A 79 -7.64 5.46 -17.70
N TYR A 80 -8.49 5.19 -18.69
CA TYR A 80 -9.15 3.89 -18.85
C TYR A 80 -8.87 3.31 -20.24
N ALA A 81 -8.84 1.98 -20.33
CA ALA A 81 -8.87 1.27 -21.60
C ALA A 81 -10.33 1.03 -21.97
N PRO A 82 -10.85 1.60 -23.07
CA PRO A 82 -12.20 1.29 -23.53
C PRO A 82 -12.28 -0.22 -23.86
N PRO A 83 -13.47 -0.83 -23.72
CA PRO A 83 -13.68 -2.19 -24.19
C PRO A 83 -13.25 -2.28 -25.67
N ALA A 84 -12.66 -3.41 -26.07
CA ALA A 84 -12.35 -3.65 -27.46
C ALA A 84 -13.62 -3.43 -28.29
N GLN A 85 -13.54 -2.57 -29.31
CA GLN A 85 -14.62 -2.37 -30.25
C GLN A 85 -14.92 -3.76 -30.84
N GLY A 86 -16.11 -4.30 -30.55
CA GLY A 86 -16.54 -5.57 -31.16
C GLY A 86 -16.57 -5.42 -32.67
N ASP A 87 -16.15 -6.48 -33.38
CA ASP A 87 -16.35 -6.62 -34.82
C ASP A 87 -17.83 -6.45 -35.21
#